data_AF-A0A934PUY0-F1
#
_entry.id   AF-A0A934PUY0-F1
#
_cell.length_a   1.000
_cell.length_b   1.000
_cell.length_c   1.000
_cell.angle_alpha   90.00
_cell.angle_beta   90.00
_cell.angle_gamma   90.00
#
_symmetry.space_group_name_H-M   'P 1'
#
loop_
_entity.id
_entity.type
_entity.pdbx_description
1 polymer ?
#
loop_
_entity_poly.entity_id
_entity_poly.type
_entity_poly.pdbx_seq_one_letter_code
_entity_poly.pdbx_strand_id
1 'polypeptide(L)'
;MKNFKQLALGLMVGALAISFSAFTNANNNTFVKHHRAVKAGMITDDYIVQPTLNNFQENASPTSSNCHGTATLQCIYDVTSSGQTNIPDQASYTASNINSYVAAGYLVADPNSHASLY
;
A
#
# COMPACT_ATOMS: atom_id res chain seq x y z
N MET A 1 28.17 -63.64 33.48
CA MET A 1 28.02 -62.27 34.01
C MET A 1 27.99 -61.30 32.84
N LYS A 2 27.07 -60.31 32.88
CA LYS A 2 27.10 -59.00 32.15
C LYS A 2 26.77 -59.09 30.64
N ASN A 3 25.73 -58.50 30.03
CA ASN A 3 24.86 -57.38 30.40
C ASN A 3 23.54 -57.45 29.58
N PHE A 4 22.49 -58.07 30.12
CA PHE A 4 21.11 -57.99 29.59
C PHE A 4 20.18 -57.29 30.60
N LYS A 5 20.76 -56.38 31.39
CA LYS A 5 20.02 -55.41 32.20
C LYS A 5 20.21 -54.08 31.51
N GLN A 6 19.10 -53.45 31.12
CA GLN A 6 18.93 -52.07 30.64
C GLN A 6 18.18 -52.08 29.31
N LEU A 7 17.21 -51.17 29.20
CA LEU A 7 16.41 -50.84 28.00
C LEU A 7 15.05 -51.53 27.85
N ALA A 8 14.46 -52.03 28.93
CA ALA A 8 13.03 -52.35 28.96
C ALA A 8 12.45 -52.01 30.34
N LEU A 9 12.13 -50.73 30.57
CA LEU A 9 11.23 -50.20 31.61
C LEU A 9 11.43 -48.68 31.66
N GLY A 10 10.51 -47.91 31.10
CA GLY A 10 10.53 -46.44 31.20
C GLY A 10 10.10 -45.70 29.93
N LEU A 11 9.85 -46.41 28.84
CA LEU A 11 9.16 -45.87 27.67
C LEU A 11 7.65 -45.91 27.93
N MET A 12 7.16 -45.04 28.82
CA MET A 12 5.74 -44.70 28.87
C MET A 12 5.49 -43.46 29.72
N VAL A 13 4.86 -42.47 29.07
CA VAL A 13 4.04 -41.41 29.66
C VAL A 13 4.79 -40.25 30.33
N GLY A 14 5.05 -39.23 29.51
CA GLY A 14 5.39 -37.87 29.95
C GLY A 14 4.90 -36.89 28.89
N ALA A 15 3.59 -36.84 28.70
CA ALA A 15 2.92 -35.98 27.74
C ALA A 15 3.27 -34.50 27.96
N LEU A 16 3.63 -33.85 26.86
CA LEU A 16 3.10 -32.54 26.46
C LEU A 16 3.17 -31.42 27.52
N ALA A 17 4.31 -30.76 27.59
CA ALA A 17 4.35 -29.36 28.00
C ALA A 17 5.31 -28.59 27.08
N ILE A 18 5.00 -28.59 25.77
CA ILE A 18 5.48 -27.51 24.89
C ILE A 18 4.58 -26.31 25.17
N SER A 19 4.77 -25.68 26.32
CA SER A 19 4.15 -24.40 26.64
C SER A 19 4.93 -23.33 25.92
N PHE A 20 4.50 -23.06 24.67
CA PHE A 20 4.83 -21.87 23.91
C PHE A 20 4.53 -20.62 24.76
N SER A 21 5.51 -20.14 25.51
CA SER A 21 5.46 -18.80 26.10
C SER A 21 6.11 -17.85 25.11
N ALA A 22 5.41 -17.61 24.01
CA ALA A 22 5.79 -16.62 23.01
C ALA A 22 4.57 -15.80 22.61
N PHE A 23 3.95 -15.16 23.60
CA PHE A 23 3.12 -13.98 23.36
C PHE A 23 3.67 -12.85 24.22
N THR A 24 4.92 -12.45 23.96
CA THR A 24 5.29 -11.06 24.19
C THR A 24 4.42 -10.24 23.26
N ASN A 25 3.55 -9.47 23.87
CA ASN A 25 2.67 -8.45 23.33
C ASN A 25 3.40 -7.64 22.24
N ALA A 26 3.32 -8.11 21.00
CA ALA A 26 3.63 -7.32 19.83
C ALA A 26 2.46 -6.34 19.70
N ASN A 27 2.70 -5.14 20.20
CA ASN A 27 1.80 -4.00 20.05
C ASN A 27 1.42 -3.93 18.56
N ASN A 28 0.20 -4.36 18.25
CA ASN A 28 -0.35 -4.40 16.89
C ASN A 28 -0.57 -2.96 16.44
N ASN A 29 0.53 -2.30 16.05
CA ASN A 29 0.43 -1.18 15.16
C ASN A 29 0.40 -1.79 13.76
N THR A 30 -0.80 -2.17 13.34
CA THR A 30 -1.14 -2.69 12.02
C THR A 30 -1.01 -1.57 10.97
N PHE A 31 0.13 -0.88 10.95
CA PHE A 31 0.63 -0.33 9.70
C PHE A 31 1.33 -1.49 9.03
N VAL A 32 0.57 -2.25 8.23
CA VAL A 32 1.18 -2.98 7.12
C VAL A 32 1.86 -1.91 6.29
N LYS A 33 3.15 -1.64 6.56
CA LYS A 33 4.00 -0.99 5.59
C LYS A 33 4.03 -1.96 4.44
N HIS A 34 3.14 -1.75 3.48
CA HIS A 34 3.24 -2.34 2.16
C HIS A 34 4.56 -1.83 1.59
N HIS A 35 5.68 -2.46 1.95
CA HIS A 35 6.91 -2.42 1.19
C HIS A 35 6.64 -3.23 -0.09
N ARG A 36 5.70 -2.76 -0.92
CA ARG A 36 5.67 -3.16 -2.32
C ARG A 36 6.89 -2.47 -2.92
N ALA A 37 7.82 -3.27 -3.43
CA ALA A 37 8.87 -2.73 -4.25
C ALA A 37 8.20 -2.10 -5.47
N VAL A 38 8.02 -0.78 -5.44
CA VAL A 38 7.66 0.01 -6.60
C VAL A 38 8.70 -0.33 -7.66
N LYS A 39 8.25 -0.81 -8.82
CA LYS A 39 9.17 -1.11 -9.92
C LYS A 39 9.95 0.16 -10.22
N ALA A 40 11.28 0.07 -10.37
CA ALA A 40 12.11 1.25 -10.60
C ALA A 40 11.55 2.10 -11.75
N GLY A 41 11.40 3.41 -11.52
CA GLY A 41 10.84 4.36 -12.48
C GLY A 41 9.31 4.41 -12.54
N MET A 42 8.59 3.86 -11.56
CA MET A 42 7.15 4.05 -11.41
C MET A 42 6.83 5.07 -10.31
N ILE A 43 5.64 5.68 -10.41
CA ILE A 43 5.11 6.66 -9.46
C ILE A 43 5.32 6.18 -8.02
N THR A 44 5.82 7.09 -7.19
CA THR A 44 6.14 6.79 -5.79
C THR A 44 5.13 7.37 -4.82
N ASP A 45 4.41 8.42 -5.23
CA ASP A 45 3.37 9.03 -4.42
C ASP A 45 2.04 8.28 -4.53
N ASP A 46 1.25 8.40 -3.47
CA ASP A 46 -0.08 7.79 -3.38
C ASP A 46 -1.16 8.59 -4.12
N TYR A 47 -0.83 9.80 -4.60
CA TYR A 47 -1.80 10.69 -5.24
C TYR A 47 -1.23 11.44 -6.44
N ILE A 48 -2.10 11.75 -7.40
CA ILE A 48 -1.87 12.70 -8.47
C ILE A 48 -2.87 13.84 -8.34
N VAL A 49 -2.39 15.07 -8.29
CA VAL A 49 -3.20 16.29 -8.12
C VAL A 49 -3.15 17.16 -9.37
N GLN A 50 -4.21 17.95 -9.60
CA GLN A 50 -4.26 18.91 -10.71
C GLN A 50 -4.04 20.36 -10.21
N PRO A 51 -2.78 20.83 -10.03
CA PRO A 51 -2.50 22.16 -9.51
C PRO A 51 -2.87 23.31 -10.47
N THR A 52 -2.91 23.06 -11.77
CA THR A 52 -3.36 24.05 -12.77
C THR A 52 -4.07 23.34 -13.92
N LEU A 53 -4.80 24.08 -14.78
CA LEU A 53 -5.61 23.48 -15.85
C LEU A 53 -4.82 22.48 -16.70
N ASN A 54 -5.26 21.21 -16.70
CA ASN A 54 -4.66 20.10 -17.45
C ASN A 54 -3.19 19.79 -17.10
N ASN A 55 -2.69 20.28 -15.97
CA ASN A 55 -1.37 19.93 -15.43
C ASN A 55 -1.57 19.08 -14.20
N PHE A 56 -1.07 17.85 -14.23
CA PHE A 56 -1.21 16.88 -13.15
C PHE A 56 0.16 16.52 -12.59
N GLN A 57 0.30 16.45 -11.27
CA GLN A 57 1.58 16.23 -10.60
C GLN A 57 1.42 15.27 -9.43
N GLU A 58 2.47 14.52 -9.14
CA GLU A 58 2.54 13.67 -7.94
C GLU A 58 2.48 14.52 -6.67
N ASN A 59 1.82 14.01 -5.64
CA ASN A 59 1.80 14.66 -4.34
C ASN A 59 1.61 13.65 -3.20
N ALA A 60 2.63 13.49 -2.35
CA ALA A 60 2.57 12.64 -1.16
C ALA A 60 1.56 13.11 -0.09
N SER A 61 1.10 14.36 -0.14
CA SER A 61 0.23 14.95 0.89
C SER A 61 -0.73 15.95 0.25
N PRO A 62 -1.68 15.46 -0.56
CA PRO A 62 -2.66 16.34 -1.16
C PRO A 62 -3.55 16.92 -0.06
N THR A 63 -3.71 18.23 -0.10
CA THR A 63 -4.73 18.94 0.63
C THR A 63 -5.79 19.37 -0.35
N SER A 64 -6.96 19.67 0.17
CA SER A 64 -8.02 20.24 -0.63
C SER A 64 -7.51 21.51 -1.36
N SER A 65 -6.61 22.32 -0.76
CA SER A 65 -6.05 23.52 -1.39
C SER A 65 -5.22 23.28 -2.65
N ASN A 66 -4.82 22.03 -2.92
CA ASN A 66 -4.15 21.64 -4.17
C ASN A 66 -5.10 21.60 -5.37
N CYS A 67 -6.39 21.78 -5.13
CA CYS A 67 -7.42 21.91 -6.14
C CYS A 67 -7.56 23.34 -6.59
N HIS A 68 -7.16 23.59 -7.83
CA HIS A 68 -7.26 24.90 -8.43
C HIS A 68 -8.18 24.86 -9.66
N GLY A 69 -9.30 25.58 -9.56
CA GLY A 69 -10.23 25.84 -10.66
C GLY A 69 -11.39 24.83 -10.79
N THR A 70 -12.23 25.05 -11.80
CA THR A 70 -13.46 24.27 -12.06
C THR A 70 -13.26 23.16 -13.09
N ALA A 71 -12.05 22.62 -13.23
CA ALA A 71 -11.73 21.69 -14.30
C ALA A 71 -12.55 20.39 -14.21
N THR A 72 -12.86 19.80 -15.36
CA THR A 72 -13.69 18.60 -15.51
C THR A 72 -13.06 17.32 -14.98
N LEU A 73 -11.74 17.35 -14.73
CA LEU A 73 -11.02 16.26 -14.09
C LEU A 73 -10.94 16.57 -12.60
N GLN A 74 -11.52 15.66 -11.83
CA GLN A 74 -11.65 15.74 -10.38
C GLN A 74 -10.25 15.87 -9.78
N CYS A 75 -10.04 16.93 -9.01
CA CYS A 75 -8.73 17.48 -8.67
C CYS A 75 -7.65 16.50 -8.16
N ILE A 76 -7.99 15.58 -7.26
CA ILE A 76 -7.10 14.61 -6.62
C ILE A 76 -7.52 13.21 -7.11
N TYR A 77 -6.53 12.45 -7.56
CA TYR A 77 -6.66 11.05 -7.92
C TYR A 77 -5.79 10.19 -7.00
N ASP A 78 -6.40 9.21 -6.37
CA ASP A 78 -5.72 8.18 -5.61
C ASP A 78 -5.04 7.21 -6.56
N VAL A 79 -3.75 6.98 -6.33
CA VAL A 79 -2.96 5.98 -7.04
C VAL A 79 -3.24 4.63 -6.40
N THR A 80 -3.88 3.74 -7.15
CA THR A 80 -4.11 2.38 -6.67
C THR A 80 -2.80 1.60 -6.57
N SER A 81 -2.82 0.47 -5.85
CA SER A 81 -1.68 -0.45 -5.82
C SER A 81 -1.26 -0.98 -7.20
N SER A 82 -2.18 -1.02 -8.18
CA SER A 82 -1.86 -1.34 -9.57
C SER A 82 -1.27 -0.13 -10.31
N GLY A 83 -1.70 1.08 -9.97
CA GLY A 83 -1.12 2.32 -10.48
C GLY A 83 0.35 2.43 -10.13
N GLN A 84 0.74 2.17 -8.88
CA GLN A 84 2.15 2.20 -8.44
C GLN A 84 3.08 1.23 -9.19
N THR A 85 2.54 0.23 -9.90
CA THR A 85 3.36 -0.70 -10.71
C THR A 85 3.34 -0.42 -12.20
N ASN A 86 2.43 0.45 -12.67
CA ASN A 86 2.15 0.65 -14.10
C ASN A 86 2.20 2.11 -14.56
N ILE A 87 2.12 3.08 -13.64
CA ILE A 87 2.25 4.50 -13.94
C ILE A 87 3.73 4.88 -13.82
N PRO A 88 4.37 5.35 -14.90
CA PRO A 88 5.77 5.80 -14.83
C PRO A 88 5.87 7.09 -14.00
N ASP A 89 6.91 7.18 -13.17
CA ASP A 89 7.25 8.41 -12.43
C ASP A 89 7.66 9.52 -13.42
N GLN A 90 7.03 10.67 -13.30
CA GLN A 90 7.30 11.82 -14.17
C GLN A 90 6.89 13.14 -13.52
N ALA A 91 7.60 14.21 -13.90
CA ALA A 91 7.36 15.55 -13.37
C ALA A 91 5.94 16.09 -13.60
N SER A 92 5.25 15.64 -14.65
CA SER A 92 3.86 16.01 -14.91
C SER A 92 3.15 15.02 -15.83
N TYR A 93 1.85 14.86 -15.65
CA TYR A 93 0.97 14.03 -16.46
C TYR A 93 0.01 14.90 -17.29
N THR A 94 -0.30 14.46 -18.51
CA THR A 94 -1.32 15.12 -19.34
C THR A 94 -2.71 14.61 -19.01
N ALA A 95 -3.75 15.37 -19.35
CA ALA A 95 -5.15 14.91 -19.23
C ALA A 95 -5.41 13.57 -19.95
N SER A 96 -4.73 13.32 -21.08
CA SER A 96 -4.83 12.04 -21.80
C SER A 96 -4.25 10.87 -20.99
N ASN A 97 -3.13 11.10 -20.29
CA ASN A 97 -2.56 10.09 -19.38
C ASN A 97 -3.54 9.77 -18.25
N ILE A 98 -4.07 10.81 -17.60
CA ILE A 98 -5.02 10.64 -16.50
C ILE A 98 -6.25 9.86 -16.94
N ASN A 99 -6.86 10.24 -18.07
CA ASN A 99 -8.01 9.50 -18.60
C ASN A 99 -7.69 8.04 -18.90
N SER A 100 -6.50 7.77 -19.45
CA SER A 100 -6.05 6.40 -19.73
C SER A 100 -5.85 5.60 -18.44
N TYR A 101 -5.29 6.20 -17.40
CA TYR A 101 -5.04 5.54 -16.12
C TYR A 101 -6.31 5.34 -15.30
N VAL A 102 -7.25 6.27 -15.35
CA VAL A 102 -8.59 6.10 -14.76
C VAL A 102 -9.32 4.97 -15.48
N ALA A 103 -9.32 4.95 -16.82
CA ALA A 103 -9.94 3.88 -17.59
C ALA A 103 -9.30 2.50 -17.34
N ALA A 104 -8.00 2.45 -17.07
CA ALA A 104 -7.27 1.24 -16.71
C ALA A 104 -7.45 0.82 -15.24
N GLY A 105 -8.14 1.62 -14.41
CA GLY A 105 -8.30 1.37 -12.98
C GLY A 105 -7.02 1.58 -12.15
N TYR A 106 -6.06 2.33 -12.69
CA TYR A 106 -4.82 2.67 -12.00
C TYR A 106 -4.96 3.89 -11.10
N LEU A 107 -5.86 4.81 -11.48
CA LEU A 107 -6.26 5.97 -10.71
C LEU A 107 -7.74 5.87 -10.36
N VAL A 108 -8.09 6.32 -9.16
CA VAL A 108 -9.48 6.49 -8.71
C VAL A 108 -9.64 7.93 -8.25
N ALA A 109 -10.74 8.57 -8.59
CA ALA A 109 -10.99 9.93 -8.11
C ALA A 109 -11.21 9.91 -6.59
N ASP A 110 -10.50 10.78 -5.86
CA ASP A 110 -10.68 10.90 -4.43
C ASP A 110 -12.11 11.42 -4.14
N PRO A 111 -12.88 10.76 -3.25
CA PRO A 111 -14.27 11.11 -2.99
C PRO A 111 -14.44 12.46 -2.28
N ASN A 112 -13.38 13.05 -1.73
CA ASN A 112 -13.39 14.38 -1.14
C ASN A 112 -12.88 15.45 -2.11
N SER A 113 -12.37 15.04 -3.27
CA SER A 113 -11.89 15.92 -4.32
C SER A 113 -13.02 16.35 -5.26
N HIS A 114 -13.59 17.53 -4.99
CA HIS A 114 -14.60 18.14 -5.83
C HIS A 114 -14.23 19.57 -6.20
N ALA A 115 -14.38 19.90 -7.49
CA ALA A 115 -14.23 21.27 -7.99
C ALA A 115 -15.17 22.28 -7.31
N SER A 116 -16.26 21.81 -6.70
CA SER A 116 -17.24 22.64 -6.00
C SER A 116 -16.90 22.95 -4.53
N LEU A 117 -15.84 22.35 -3.98
CA LEU A 117 -15.34 22.67 -2.63
C LEU A 117 -14.30 23.82 -2.66
N TYR A 118 -14.07 24.41 -3.83
CA TYR A 118 -13.08 25.45 -4.13
C TYR A 118 -13.67 26.64 -4.87
#